data_AF-A0A969J067-F1
#
_entry.id   AF-A0A969J067-F1
#
_cell.length_a   1.000
_cell.length_b   1.000
_cell.length_c   1.000
_cell.angle_alpha   90.00
_cell.angle_beta   90.00
_cell.angle_gamma   90.00
#
_symmetry.space_group_name_H-M   'P 1'
#
loop_
_entity.id
_entity.type
_entity.pdbx_description
1 polymer ?
#
loop_
_entity_poly.entity_id
_entity_poly.type
_entity_poly.pdbx_seq_one_letter_code
_entity_poly.pdbx_strand_id
1 'polypeptide(L)'
;MASSLYQRKLYALLQPHNHQWLNQLDCFQDENNRDTNILPELDNWWNASGNPLSQLPNGKQIQEIASSSDRVNLHPNANLSANTCPIRHPISGQAGTVHSLPPPLSLLEAIHHETDAQKVFWWFLALLPRTV
;
A
#
# COMPACT_ATOMS: atom_id res chain seq x y z
N MET A 1 -0.52 -23.70 3.34
CA MET A 1 -0.89 -22.49 4.12
C MET A 1 0.32 -21.58 4.39
N ALA A 2 1.17 -21.33 3.40
CA ALA A 2 2.26 -20.33 3.47
C ALA A 2 2.06 -19.18 2.46
N SER A 3 1.16 -19.36 1.49
CA SER A 3 0.81 -18.41 0.43
C SER A 3 0.20 -17.09 0.92
N SER A 4 -0.38 -17.03 2.12
CA SER A 4 -1.12 -15.85 2.60
C SER A 4 -0.27 -14.68 3.11
N LEU A 5 0.99 -14.88 3.51
CA LEU A 5 1.77 -13.81 4.17
C LEU A 5 2.13 -12.67 3.20
N TYR A 6 2.75 -13.01 2.07
CA TYR A 6 3.22 -12.00 1.12
C TYR A 6 2.06 -11.37 0.36
N GLN A 7 0.99 -12.12 0.09
CA GLN A 7 -0.26 -11.56 -0.45
C GLN A 7 -0.87 -10.53 0.51
N ARG A 8 -0.92 -10.81 1.83
CA ARG A 8 -1.36 -9.83 2.84
C ARG A 8 -0.45 -8.61 2.93
N LYS A 9 0.88 -8.80 2.87
CA LYS A 9 1.84 -7.69 2.85
C LYS A 9 1.67 -6.80 1.61
N LEU A 10 1.50 -7.41 0.44
CA LEU A 10 1.30 -6.72 -0.82
C LEU A 10 -0.04 -5.99 -0.83
N TYR A 11 -1.11 -6.62 -0.33
CA TYR A 11 -2.42 -5.98 -0.13
C TYR A 11 -2.30 -4.76 0.76
N ALA A 12 -1.69 -4.89 1.94
CA ALA A 12 -1.49 -3.79 2.88
C ALA A 12 -0.67 -2.63 2.29
N LEU A 13 0.31 -2.94 1.44
CA LEU A 13 1.15 -1.94 0.76
C LEU A 13 0.37 -1.15 -0.30
N LEU A 14 -0.50 -1.82 -1.06
CA LEU A 14 -1.18 -1.24 -2.22
C LEU A 14 -2.57 -0.65 -1.92
N GLN A 15 -3.27 -1.18 -0.91
CA GLN A 15 -4.64 -0.79 -0.54
C GLN A 15 -4.83 0.74 -0.34
N PRO A 16 -3.92 1.50 0.29
CA PRO A 16 -4.20 2.92 0.57
C PRO A 16 -4.11 3.84 -0.65
N HIS A 17 -3.42 3.42 -1.71
CA HIS A 17 -3.01 4.32 -2.80
C HIS A 17 -3.35 3.80 -4.20
N ASN A 18 -3.40 2.49 -4.41
CA ASN A 18 -3.45 1.88 -5.75
C ASN A 18 -4.38 0.65 -5.80
N HIS A 19 -5.64 0.81 -5.38
CA HIS A 19 -6.66 -0.26 -5.49
C HIS A 19 -6.80 -0.87 -6.89
N GLN A 20 -6.59 -0.05 -7.92
CA GLN A 20 -6.68 -0.50 -9.31
C GLN A 20 -5.61 -1.53 -9.68
N TRP A 21 -4.45 -1.53 -9.01
CA TRP A 21 -3.36 -2.48 -9.29
C TRP A 21 -3.61 -3.85 -8.67
N LEU A 22 -4.40 -3.93 -7.59
CA LEU A 22 -4.72 -5.20 -6.94
C LEU A 22 -5.39 -6.20 -7.90
N ASN A 23 -6.27 -5.70 -8.78
CA ASN A 23 -6.98 -6.53 -9.76
C ASN A 23 -6.14 -6.90 -10.99
N GLN A 24 -4.93 -6.34 -11.12
CA GLN A 24 -4.07 -6.53 -12.30
C GLN A 24 -2.94 -7.53 -12.05
N LEU A 25 -2.72 -7.97 -10.81
CA LEU A 25 -1.60 -8.84 -10.45
C LEU A 25 -2.05 -10.31 -10.34
N ASP A 26 -1.45 -11.17 -11.16
CA ASP A 26 -1.76 -12.61 -11.21
C ASP A 26 -1.36 -13.35 -9.92
N CYS A 27 -0.46 -12.78 -9.10
CA CYS A 27 -0.08 -13.35 -7.79
C CYS A 27 -1.22 -13.38 -6.74
N PHE A 28 -2.38 -12.78 -7.03
CA PHE A 28 -3.59 -12.89 -6.21
C PHE A 28 -4.55 -14.00 -6.68
N GLN A 29 -4.24 -14.71 -7.77
CA GLN A 29 -4.96 -15.92 -8.14
C GLN A 29 -4.55 -17.07 -7.19
N ASP A 30 -5.49 -17.95 -6.86
CA ASP A 30 -5.21 -19.12 -6.03
C ASP A 30 -4.30 -20.10 -6.78
N GLU A 31 -3.22 -20.52 -6.12
CA GLU A 31 -2.23 -21.47 -6.65
C GLU A 31 -2.86 -22.81 -7.08
N ASN A 32 -3.98 -23.19 -6.46
CA ASN A 32 -4.67 -24.46 -6.72
C ASN A 32 -5.81 -24.35 -7.73
N ASN A 33 -6.30 -23.13 -7.98
CA ASN A 33 -7.37 -22.87 -8.93
C ASN A 33 -7.31 -21.42 -9.42
N ARG A 34 -6.79 -21.25 -10.64
CA ARG A 34 -6.62 -19.94 -11.29
C ARG A 34 -7.92 -19.15 -11.49
N ASP A 35 -9.08 -19.81 -11.40
CA ASP A 35 -10.39 -19.16 -11.48
C ASP A 35 -10.83 -18.54 -10.14
N THR A 36 -10.10 -18.78 -9.05
CA THR A 36 -10.39 -18.25 -7.72
C THR A 36 -9.42 -17.13 -7.38
N ASN A 37 -9.97 -15.97 -7.06
CA ASN A 37 -9.21 -14.79 -6.65
C ASN A 37 -9.24 -14.66 -5.11
N ILE A 38 -8.08 -14.45 -4.48
CA ILE A 38 -7.96 -14.34 -3.02
C ILE A 38 -8.27 -12.93 -2.50
N LEU A 39 -8.45 -11.92 -3.35
CA LEU A 39 -8.74 -10.55 -2.96
C LEU A 39 -9.94 -10.41 -1.99
N PRO A 40 -11.08 -11.12 -2.17
CA PRO A 40 -12.19 -11.05 -1.20
C PRO A 40 -11.80 -11.57 0.19
N GLU A 41 -10.95 -12.60 0.27
CA GLU A 41 -10.43 -13.10 1.55
C GLU A 41 -9.51 -12.07 2.20
N LEU A 42 -8.66 -11.40 1.41
CA LEU A 42 -7.76 -10.36 1.90
C LEU A 42 -8.51 -9.12 2.36
N ASP A 43 -9.56 -8.71 1.65
CA ASP A 43 -10.41 -7.60 2.06
C ASP A 43 -11.16 -7.92 3.36
N ASN A 44 -11.73 -9.13 3.46
CA ASN A 44 -12.32 -9.62 4.70
C ASN A 44 -11.29 -9.63 5.84
N TRP A 45 -10.07 -10.09 5.60
CA TRP A 45 -9.00 -10.05 6.59
C TRP A 45 -8.63 -8.62 7.01
N TRP A 46 -8.54 -7.69 6.07
CA TRP A 46 -8.20 -6.29 6.34
C TRP A 46 -9.27 -5.59 7.18
N ASN A 47 -10.54 -5.90 6.90
CA ASN A 47 -11.72 -5.32 7.54
C ASN A 47 -12.16 -6.09 8.80
N ALA A 48 -11.69 -7.32 8.99
CA ALA A 48 -11.98 -8.12 10.18
C ALA A 48 -11.22 -7.60 11.41
N SER A 49 -11.84 -7.75 12.57
CA SER A 49 -11.16 -7.61 13.86
C SER A 49 -10.26 -8.82 14.08
N GLY A 50 -8.95 -8.66 13.83
CA GLY A 50 -7.97 -9.72 13.98
C GLY A 50 -7.46 -9.90 15.42
N ASN A 51 -7.87 -9.05 16.37
CA ASN A 51 -7.41 -9.10 17.75
C ASN A 51 -8.60 -9.10 18.72
N PRO A 52 -8.80 -10.13 19.55
CA PRO A 52 -9.89 -10.15 20.53
C PRO A 52 -9.82 -9.01 21.57
N LEU A 53 -8.66 -8.38 21.74
CA LEU A 53 -8.46 -7.24 22.64
C LEU A 53 -8.74 -5.88 21.98
N SER A 54 -8.77 -5.83 20.65
CA SER A 54 -8.97 -4.61 19.88
C SER A 54 -10.11 -4.84 18.92
N GLN A 55 -11.27 -4.23 19.19
CA GLN A 55 -12.48 -4.34 18.36
C GLN A 55 -12.35 -3.66 16.98
N LEU A 56 -11.15 -3.26 16.60
CA LEU A 56 -10.87 -2.52 15.38
C LEU A 56 -10.44 -3.46 14.25
N PRO A 57 -10.85 -3.17 13.00
CA PRO A 57 -10.30 -3.83 11.82
C PRO A 57 -8.76 -3.79 11.79
N ASN A 58 -8.13 -4.82 11.22
CA ASN A 58 -6.66 -4.90 11.09
C ASN A 58 -6.06 -3.65 10.41
N GLY A 59 -6.67 -3.19 9.31
CA GLY A 59 -6.22 -1.98 8.62
C GLY A 59 -6.32 -0.72 9.49
N LYS A 60 -7.38 -0.61 10.29
CA LYS A 60 -7.61 0.54 11.17
C LYS A 60 -6.64 0.55 12.36
N GLN A 61 -6.31 -0.62 12.91
CA GLN A 61 -5.30 -0.73 13.97
C GLN A 61 -3.94 -0.19 13.51
N ILE A 62 -3.51 -0.54 12.29
CA ILE A 62 -2.24 -0.04 11.73
C ILE A 62 -2.26 1.48 11.60
N GLN A 63 -3.37 2.05 11.13
CA GLN A 63 -3.54 3.50 11.03
C GLN A 63 -3.52 4.17 12.40
N GLU A 64 -4.20 3.61 13.40
CA GLU A 64 -4.19 4.15 14.76
C GLU A 64 -2.79 4.10 15.38
N ILE A 65 -2.05 3.00 15.20
CA ILE A 65 -0.64 2.89 15.61
C ILE A 65 0.21 3.97 14.93
N ALA A 66 0.07 4.17 13.61
CA ALA A 66 0.81 5.20 12.90
C ALA A 66 0.48 6.61 13.45
N SER A 67 -0.80 6.92 13.58
CA SER A 67 -1.28 8.21 14.10
C SER A 67 -0.90 8.47 15.56
N SER A 68 -0.66 7.42 16.36
CA SER A 68 -0.21 7.57 17.75
C SER A 68 1.18 8.22 17.88
N SER A 69 1.95 8.25 16.79
CA SER A 69 3.24 8.94 16.72
C SER A 69 3.13 10.41 16.31
N ASP A 70 1.96 10.85 15.85
CA ASP A 70 1.74 12.22 15.42
C ASP A 70 1.76 13.17 16.62
N ARG A 71 2.54 14.24 16.51
CA ARG A 71 2.61 15.33 17.51
C ARG A 71 1.92 16.60 17.04
N VAL A 72 1.00 16.48 16.08
CA VAL A 72 0.32 17.59 15.43
C VAL A 72 -1.18 17.40 15.48
N ASN A 73 -1.90 18.48 15.75
CA ASN A 73 -3.35 18.53 15.61
C ASN A 73 -3.65 19.37 14.37
N LEU A 74 -4.15 18.75 13.31
CA LEU A 74 -4.50 19.45 12.08
C LEU A 74 -5.92 20.02 12.19
N HIS A 75 -6.08 21.29 11.83
CA HIS A 75 -7.41 21.87 11.62
C HIS A 75 -7.87 21.57 10.18
N PRO A 76 -9.15 21.23 9.94
CA PRO A 76 -9.65 20.77 8.64
C PRO A 76 -9.50 21.75 7.45
N ASN A 77 -9.04 22.98 7.68
CA ASN A 77 -9.01 24.04 6.68
C ASN A 77 -7.57 24.39 6.30
N ALA A 78 -6.96 23.57 5.46
CA ALA A 78 -5.78 23.96 4.69
C ALA A 78 -6.11 23.76 3.21
N ASN A 79 -6.37 24.87 2.50
CA ASN A 79 -6.45 24.89 1.04
C ASN A 79 -5.06 24.56 0.48
N LEU A 80 -4.75 23.27 0.36
CA LEU A 80 -3.53 22.79 -0.28
C LEU A 80 -3.75 22.83 -1.80
N SER A 81 -2.92 23.59 -2.51
CA SER A 81 -2.90 23.59 -3.97
C SER A 81 -2.46 22.20 -4.46
N ALA A 82 -3.27 21.55 -5.31
CA ALA A 82 -3.11 20.15 -5.70
C ALA A 82 -1.78 19.80 -6.41
N ASN A 83 -1.01 20.78 -6.87
CA ASN A 83 0.10 20.55 -7.81
C ASN A 83 1.51 20.76 -7.22
N THR A 84 1.63 21.15 -5.95
CA THR A 84 2.93 21.39 -5.31
C THR A 84 2.94 20.87 -3.89
N CYS A 85 3.81 19.89 -3.63
CA CYS A 85 4.01 19.34 -2.29
C CYS A 85 5.27 19.96 -1.67
N PRO A 86 5.14 20.83 -0.66
CA PRO A 86 6.29 21.34 0.07
C PRO A 86 6.90 20.21 0.91
N ILE A 87 8.20 19.97 0.74
CA ILE A 87 8.95 19.00 1.53
C ILE A 87 9.99 19.70 2.39
N ARG A 88 10.33 19.09 3.53
CA ARG A 88 11.45 19.52 4.38
C ARG A 88 12.38 18.35 4.61
N HIS A 89 13.67 18.58 4.46
CA HIS A 89 14.67 17.56 4.80
C HIS A 89 14.65 17.30 6.32
N PRO A 90 14.53 16.04 6.78
CA PRO A 90 14.28 15.73 8.19
C PRO A 90 15.43 16.12 9.13
N ILE A 91 16.67 16.21 8.62
CA ILE A 91 17.84 16.56 9.45
C ILE A 91 18.19 18.05 9.34
N SER A 92 18.26 18.58 8.12
CA SER A 92 18.73 19.95 7.87
C SER A 92 17.61 20.99 7.91
N GLY A 93 16.35 20.56 7.89
CA GLY A 93 15.19 21.45 7.80
C GLY A 93 15.05 22.19 6.47
N GLN A 94 15.94 21.92 5.50
CA GLN A 94 15.94 22.58 4.19
C GLN A 94 14.62 22.34 3.47
N ALA A 95 13.97 23.43 3.05
CA ALA A 95 12.73 23.38 2.30
C ALA A 95 12.99 23.09 0.83
N GLY A 96 12.13 22.27 0.23
CA GLY A 96 12.08 21.97 -1.18
C GLY A 96 10.64 21.85 -1.66
N THR A 97 10.47 21.67 -2.96
CA THR A 97 9.16 21.42 -3.56
C THR A 97 9.31 20.26 -4.52
N VAL A 98 8.45 19.26 -4.38
CA VAL A 98 8.37 18.15 -5.33
C VAL A 98 7.20 18.43 -6.27
N HIS A 99 7.50 18.40 -7.56
CA HIS A 99 6.48 18.35 -8.60
C HIS A 99 6.07 16.90 -8.77
N SER A 100 4.76 16.63 -8.87
CA SER A 100 4.26 15.28 -9.15
C SER A 100 4.91 14.77 -10.44
N LEU A 101 5.74 13.75 -10.31
CA LEU A 101 6.19 12.95 -11.43
C LEU A 101 5.05 11.97 -11.79
N PRO A 102 4.79 11.72 -13.08
CA PRO A 102 3.84 10.70 -13.47
C PRO A 102 4.35 9.33 -13.01
N PRO A 103 3.48 8.43 -12.51
CA PRO A 103 3.90 7.08 -12.18
C PRO A 103 4.39 6.40 -13.46
N PRO A 104 5.57 5.77 -13.46
CA PRO A 104 6.05 5.02 -14.60
C PRO A 104 5.21 3.74 -14.69
N LEU A 105 4.37 3.75 -15.71
CA LEU A 105 3.52 2.64 -16.16
C LEU A 105 4.33 1.35 -16.43
N SER A 106 5.66 1.43 -16.59
CA SER A 106 6.52 0.32 -16.96
C SER A 106 6.67 -0.79 -15.91
N LEU A 107 6.45 -0.49 -14.62
CA LEU A 107 6.61 -1.52 -13.58
C LEU A 107 5.49 -2.55 -13.65
N LEU A 108 4.25 -2.10 -13.80
CA LEU A 108 3.07 -2.99 -13.79
C LEU A 108 3.08 -3.92 -15.01
N GLU A 109 3.45 -3.39 -16.17
CA GLU A 109 3.63 -4.17 -17.41
C GLU A 109 4.61 -5.34 -17.21
N ALA A 110 5.68 -5.14 -16.45
CA ALA A 110 6.71 -6.15 -16.24
C ALA A 110 6.33 -7.23 -15.20
N ILE A 111 5.46 -6.91 -14.23
CA ILE A 111 5.23 -7.78 -13.06
C ILE A 111 3.83 -8.39 -13.00
N HIS A 112 2.89 -7.96 -13.85
CA HIS A 112 1.49 -8.39 -13.75
C HIS A 112 1.27 -9.90 -13.89
N HIS A 113 2.09 -10.58 -14.69
CA HIS A 113 2.05 -12.03 -14.89
C HIS A 113 2.88 -12.85 -13.89
N GLU A 114 3.60 -12.21 -12.97
CA GLU A 114 4.34 -12.94 -11.94
C GLU A 114 3.36 -13.48 -10.89
N THR A 115 3.41 -14.78 -10.65
CA THR A 115 2.52 -15.47 -9.72
C THR A 115 3.10 -15.55 -8.31
N ASP A 116 4.42 -15.41 -8.16
CA ASP A 116 5.08 -15.44 -6.85
C ASP A 116 4.89 -14.10 -6.11
N ALA A 117 3.94 -14.08 -5.17
CA ALA A 117 3.64 -12.90 -4.37
C ALA A 117 4.85 -12.37 -3.56
N GLN A 118 5.81 -13.23 -3.19
CA GLN A 118 7.02 -12.80 -2.50
C GLN A 118 7.91 -11.98 -3.44
N LYS A 119 8.13 -12.44 -4.66
CA LYS A 119 8.91 -11.68 -5.66
C LYS A 119 8.24 -10.37 -6.02
N VAL A 120 6.93 -10.40 -6.27
CA VAL A 120 6.14 -9.20 -6.58
C VAL A 120 6.26 -8.18 -5.45
N PHE A 121 6.12 -8.62 -4.19
CA PHE A 121 6.32 -7.76 -3.02
C PHE A 121 7.71 -7.09 -3.00
N TRP A 122 8.78 -7.84 -3.24
CA TRP A 122 10.13 -7.27 -3.26
C TRP A 122 10.38 -6.33 -4.44
N TRP A 123 9.79 -6.59 -5.61
CA TRP A 123 9.85 -5.66 -6.74
C TRP A 123 9.12 -4.36 -6.43
N PHE A 124 7.91 -4.42 -5.87
CA PHE A 124 7.22 -3.21 -5.41
C PHE A 124 8.08 -2.46 -4.39
N LEU A 125 8.65 -3.12 -3.39
CA LEU A 125 9.47 -2.44 -2.37
C LEU A 125 10.75 -1.82 -2.93
N ALA A 126 11.43 -2.50 -3.87
CA ALA A 126 12.69 -2.04 -4.45
C ALA A 126 12.49 -0.95 -5.51
N LEU A 127 11.36 -0.97 -6.22
CA LEU A 127 11.13 -0.13 -7.40
C LEU A 127 10.15 1.00 -7.12
N LEU A 128 9.23 0.91 -6.14
CA LEU A 128 8.32 2.03 -5.79
C LEU A 128 9.06 3.36 -5.66
N PRO A 129 10.16 3.46 -4.88
CA PRO A 129 10.86 4.73 -4.68
C PRO A 129 11.57 5.26 -5.92
N ARG A 130 11.80 4.41 -6.93
CA ARG A 130 12.42 4.79 -8.21
C ARG A 130 11.39 5.20 -9.26
N THR A 131 10.12 4.97 -8.94
CA THR A 131 8.96 5.21 -9.78
C THR A 131 8.11 6.38 -9.31
N VAL A 132 8.63 7.21 -8.39
CA VAL A 132 8.01 8.47 -7.94
C VAL A 132 8.99 9.61 -8.13
#